data_AF-A0A5R2N6T7-F1
#
_entry.id   AF-A0A5R2N6T7-F1
#
_cell.length_a   1.000
_cell.length_b   1.000
_cell.length_c   1.000
_cell.angle_alpha   90.00
_cell.angle_beta   90.00
_cell.angle_gamma   90.00
#
_symmetry.space_group_name_H-M   'P 1'
#
loop_
_entity.id
_entity.type
_entity.pdbx_description
1 polymer ?
#
loop_
_entity_poly.entity_id
_entity_poly.type
_entity_poly.pdbx_seq_one_letter_code
_entity_poly.pdbx_strand_id
1 'polypeptide(L)'
;EIAARALATAIGDKGKVYVSNVKPGISTTDQREEGFKKEMAKHTGITVLETQFNDDDANKAASQLQAVFARNPDLVGVFGANLFSALGAANGVKQAGQTGTVKVVAFDAPTSIVDNINTGLVDVAIAQHPAEIGYYGVVSAYAHLTGHSIPVTIGTGFTIMDKSNIADPNISKYLYSE
;
A
#
# COMPACT_ATOMS: atom_id res chain seq x y z
N GLU A 1 -1.85 -3.73 9.43
CA GLU A 1 -3.21 -4.26 9.67
C GLU A 1 -4.28 -3.69 8.73
N ILE A 2 -4.37 -2.36 8.54
CA ILE A 2 -5.39 -1.74 7.65
C ILE A 2 -5.36 -2.33 6.24
N ALA A 3 -4.17 -2.43 5.62
CA ALA A 3 -4.00 -3.04 4.31
C ALA A 3 -4.47 -4.50 4.24
N ALA A 4 -4.26 -5.26 5.33
CA ALA A 4 -4.69 -6.64 5.38
C ALA A 4 -6.22 -6.75 5.45
N ARG A 5 -6.89 -5.94 6.28
CA ARG A 5 -8.36 -5.89 6.34
C ARG A 5 -8.98 -5.44 5.01
N ALA A 6 -8.36 -4.45 4.36
CA ALA A 6 -8.79 -3.99 3.05
C ALA A 6 -8.68 -5.11 2.01
N LEU A 7 -7.54 -5.81 1.96
CA LEU A 7 -7.34 -6.89 1.00
C LEU A 7 -8.24 -8.09 1.30
N ALA A 8 -8.37 -8.49 2.58
CA ALA A 8 -9.25 -9.57 3.00
C ALA A 8 -10.71 -9.30 2.59
N THR A 9 -11.20 -8.07 2.79
CA THR A 9 -12.53 -7.66 2.30
C THR A 9 -12.61 -7.76 0.78
N ALA A 10 -11.61 -7.24 0.05
CA ALA A 10 -11.62 -7.20 -1.42
C ALA A 10 -11.62 -8.60 -2.07
N ILE A 11 -11.00 -9.59 -1.42
CA ILE A 11 -10.92 -10.99 -1.91
C ILE A 11 -12.03 -11.89 -1.35
N GLY A 12 -12.94 -11.37 -0.54
CA GLY A 12 -13.99 -12.17 0.08
C GLY A 12 -13.45 -13.18 1.10
N ASP A 13 -12.41 -12.78 1.83
CA ASP A 13 -11.82 -13.48 2.99
C ASP A 13 -11.20 -14.86 2.71
N LYS A 14 -10.75 -15.10 1.47
CA LYS A 14 -10.13 -16.37 1.09
C LYS A 14 -9.16 -16.26 -0.09
N GLY A 15 -8.23 -17.19 -0.18
CA GLY A 15 -7.33 -17.39 -1.31
C GLY A 15 -5.86 -17.04 -1.01
N LYS A 16 -5.02 -17.09 -2.03
CA LYS A 16 -3.59 -16.80 -1.91
C LYS A 16 -3.29 -15.32 -2.16
N VAL A 17 -2.50 -14.73 -1.28
CA VAL A 17 -2.02 -13.35 -1.40
C VAL A 17 -0.53 -13.27 -1.12
N TYR A 18 0.13 -12.20 -1.51
CA TYR A 18 1.51 -11.94 -1.09
C TYR A 18 1.75 -10.45 -0.87
N VAL A 19 2.90 -10.13 -0.24
CA VAL A 19 3.37 -8.75 -0.07
C VAL A 19 4.46 -8.47 -1.10
N SER A 20 4.27 -7.40 -1.88
CA SER A 20 5.32 -6.77 -2.68
C SER A 20 5.98 -5.71 -1.81
N ASN A 21 7.26 -5.90 -1.48
CA ASN A 21 8.01 -5.06 -0.55
C ASN A 21 9.33 -4.61 -1.18
N VAL A 22 10.03 -3.67 -0.55
CA VAL A 22 11.25 -3.04 -1.05
C VAL A 22 12.47 -3.91 -0.77
N LYS A 23 12.95 -3.90 0.48
CA LYS A 23 14.11 -4.65 0.95
C LYS A 23 14.02 -4.80 2.48
N PRO A 24 14.48 -5.93 3.08
CA PRO A 24 14.52 -6.07 4.53
C PRO A 24 15.38 -5.00 5.20
N GLY A 25 14.96 -4.53 6.37
CA GLY A 25 15.69 -3.55 7.19
C GLY A 25 15.22 -2.11 7.03
N ILE A 26 14.23 -1.84 6.17
CA ILE A 26 13.60 -0.52 6.05
C ILE A 26 12.45 -0.45 7.05
N SER A 27 12.63 0.34 8.10
CA SER A 27 11.74 0.37 9.27
C SER A 27 10.25 0.51 8.90
N THR A 28 9.92 1.41 8.00
CA THR A 28 8.52 1.69 7.60
C THR A 28 7.89 0.50 6.89
N THR A 29 8.56 -0.09 5.92
CA THR A 29 8.01 -1.19 5.13
C THR A 29 8.08 -2.53 5.84
N ASP A 30 9.07 -2.74 6.72
CA ASP A 30 9.13 -3.90 7.62
C ASP A 30 7.92 -3.89 8.57
N GLN A 31 7.61 -2.75 9.19
CA GLN A 31 6.44 -2.60 10.06
C GLN A 31 5.11 -2.79 9.31
N ARG A 32 5.02 -2.33 8.06
CA ARG A 32 3.84 -2.53 7.20
C ARG A 32 3.63 -4.01 6.88
N GLU A 33 4.70 -4.72 6.52
CA GLU A 33 4.68 -6.17 6.27
C GLU A 33 4.31 -6.96 7.53
N GLU A 34 4.96 -6.67 8.66
CA GLU A 34 4.68 -7.32 9.94
C GLU A 34 3.20 -7.14 10.31
N GLY A 35 2.72 -5.89 10.27
CA GLY A 35 1.33 -5.57 10.57
C GLY A 35 0.35 -6.16 9.56
N PHE A 36 0.76 -6.41 8.31
CA PHE A 36 -0.07 -7.11 7.32
C PHE A 36 -0.16 -8.61 7.66
N LYS A 37 0.98 -9.27 7.87
CA LYS A 37 1.04 -10.71 8.18
C LYS A 37 0.36 -11.04 9.51
N LYS A 38 0.57 -10.21 10.53
CA LYS A 38 -0.08 -10.36 11.85
C LYS A 38 -1.60 -10.31 11.75
N GLU A 39 -2.14 -9.40 10.94
CA GLU A 39 -3.59 -9.31 10.73
C GLU A 39 -4.09 -10.48 9.89
N MET A 40 -3.41 -10.82 8.78
CA MET A 40 -3.78 -11.94 7.93
C MET A 40 -3.80 -13.28 8.66
N ALA A 41 -2.98 -13.46 9.71
CA ALA A 41 -3.01 -14.66 10.54
C ALA A 41 -4.36 -14.90 11.24
N LYS A 42 -5.23 -13.88 11.34
CA LYS A 42 -6.60 -14.00 11.88
C LYS A 42 -7.59 -14.55 10.85
N HIS A 43 -7.21 -14.62 9.58
CA HIS A 43 -8.06 -15.01 8.46
C HIS A 43 -7.67 -16.40 7.95
N THR A 44 -8.33 -17.45 8.45
CA THR A 44 -7.96 -18.85 8.17
C THR A 44 -8.17 -19.28 6.72
N GLY A 45 -8.98 -18.54 5.95
CA GLY A 45 -9.20 -18.78 4.52
C GLY A 45 -8.10 -18.20 3.62
N ILE A 46 -7.20 -17.38 4.18
CA ILE A 46 -6.17 -16.66 3.42
C ILE A 46 -4.81 -17.32 3.64
N THR A 47 -4.10 -17.58 2.55
CA THR A 47 -2.70 -18.04 2.59
C THR A 47 -1.80 -16.90 2.13
N VAL A 48 -0.91 -16.44 3.02
CA VAL A 48 0.11 -15.45 2.67
C VAL A 48 1.35 -16.17 2.14
N LEU A 49 1.64 -16.00 0.86
CA LEU A 49 2.83 -16.51 0.19
C LEU A 49 4.08 -15.69 0.60
N GLU A 50 5.24 -16.15 0.14
CA GLU A 50 6.52 -15.48 0.37
C GLU A 50 6.53 -14.05 -0.19
N THR A 51 6.97 -13.11 0.66
CA THR A 51 7.20 -11.71 0.29
C THR A 51 8.18 -11.61 -0.87
N GLN A 52 7.90 -10.74 -1.84
CA GLN A 52 8.82 -10.45 -2.94
C GLN A 52 9.45 -9.07 -2.71
N PHE A 53 10.79 -9.01 -2.73
CA PHE A 53 11.56 -7.79 -2.51
C PHE A 53 12.05 -7.19 -3.83
N ASN A 54 11.59 -6.00 -4.17
CA ASN A 54 11.78 -5.36 -5.47
C ASN A 54 12.90 -4.30 -5.49
N ASP A 55 13.60 -4.05 -4.37
CA ASP A 55 14.65 -3.03 -4.27
C ASP A 55 14.19 -1.63 -4.71
N ASP A 56 12.90 -1.32 -4.48
CA ASP A 56 12.24 -0.07 -4.84
C ASP A 56 12.06 0.14 -6.36
N ASP A 57 12.22 -0.92 -7.14
CA ASP A 57 12.06 -0.92 -8.59
C ASP A 57 10.66 -1.45 -8.98
N ALA A 58 9.83 -0.56 -9.53
CA ALA A 58 8.49 -0.91 -9.99
C ALA A 58 8.48 -1.92 -11.15
N ASN A 59 9.48 -1.92 -12.03
CA ASN A 59 9.58 -2.92 -13.10
C ASN A 59 9.88 -4.30 -12.51
N LYS A 60 10.78 -4.36 -11.52
CA LYS A 60 11.08 -5.60 -10.80
C LYS A 60 9.84 -6.13 -10.08
N ALA A 61 9.07 -5.25 -9.41
CA ALA A 61 7.82 -5.64 -8.76
C ALA A 61 6.77 -6.18 -9.77
N ALA A 62 6.68 -5.60 -10.98
CA ALA A 62 5.81 -6.10 -12.04
C ALA A 62 6.21 -7.51 -12.51
N SER A 63 7.50 -7.74 -12.78
CA SER A 63 8.02 -9.06 -13.15
C SER A 63 7.83 -10.08 -12.03
N GLN A 64 8.01 -9.69 -10.77
CA GLN A 64 7.77 -10.55 -9.61
C GLN A 64 6.31 -10.98 -9.53
N LEU A 65 5.36 -10.06 -9.75
CA LEU A 65 3.95 -10.43 -9.75
C LEU A 65 3.64 -11.45 -10.84
N GLN A 66 4.10 -11.23 -12.07
CA GLN A 66 3.91 -12.19 -13.15
C GLN A 66 4.49 -13.57 -12.80
N ALA A 67 5.67 -13.60 -12.18
CA ALA A 67 6.31 -14.84 -11.76
C ALA A 67 5.53 -15.55 -10.62
N VAL A 68 5.03 -14.80 -9.64
CA VAL A 68 4.18 -15.34 -8.56
C VAL A 68 2.88 -15.89 -9.14
N PHE A 69 2.22 -15.14 -10.02
CA PHE A 69 0.98 -15.54 -10.68
C PHE A 69 1.17 -16.79 -11.56
N ALA A 70 2.26 -16.86 -12.33
CA ALA A 70 2.57 -18.04 -13.15
C ALA A 70 2.76 -19.32 -12.30
N ARG A 71 3.35 -19.19 -11.10
CA ARG A 71 3.50 -20.32 -10.15
C ARG A 71 2.25 -20.60 -9.33
N ASN A 72 1.36 -19.62 -9.20
CA ASN A 72 0.12 -19.69 -8.41
C ASN A 72 -1.03 -19.06 -9.22
N PRO A 73 -1.59 -19.78 -10.21
CA PRO A 73 -2.71 -19.27 -11.02
C PRO A 73 -3.97 -18.94 -10.20
N ASP A 74 -4.03 -19.43 -8.95
CA ASP A 74 -5.07 -19.14 -7.95
C ASP A 74 -4.71 -17.98 -7.00
N LEU A 75 -3.70 -17.16 -7.35
CA LEU A 75 -3.43 -15.90 -6.67
C LEU A 75 -4.64 -14.97 -6.80
N VAL A 76 -5.12 -14.44 -5.68
CA VAL A 76 -6.30 -13.56 -5.64
C VAL A 76 -5.97 -12.13 -5.22
N GLY A 77 -4.76 -11.87 -4.69
CA GLY A 77 -4.42 -10.50 -4.33
C GLY A 77 -2.97 -10.23 -3.96
N VAL A 78 -2.63 -8.95 -3.93
CA VAL A 78 -1.30 -8.44 -3.59
C VAL A 78 -1.44 -7.15 -2.76
N PHE A 79 -0.57 -7.03 -1.76
CA PHE A 79 -0.36 -5.77 -1.04
C PHE A 79 1.00 -5.18 -1.45
N GLY A 80 1.01 -3.98 -2.04
CA GLY A 80 2.23 -3.22 -2.29
C GLY A 80 2.56 -2.33 -1.10
N ALA A 81 3.68 -2.60 -0.42
CA ALA A 81 4.01 -1.99 0.88
C ALA A 81 4.52 -0.53 0.81
N ASN A 82 4.78 0.00 -0.38
CA ASN A 82 5.06 1.41 -0.66
C ASN A 82 4.62 1.75 -2.09
N LEU A 83 4.80 3.01 -2.48
CA LEU A 83 4.50 3.55 -3.81
C LEU A 83 5.01 2.65 -4.96
N PHE A 84 6.31 2.36 -5.03
CA PHE A 84 6.88 1.63 -6.18
C PHE A 84 6.49 0.15 -6.19
N SER A 85 6.42 -0.47 -5.01
CA SER A 85 5.92 -1.84 -4.86
C SER A 85 4.47 -1.98 -5.31
N ALA A 86 3.63 -0.99 -4.99
CA ALA A 86 2.22 -0.95 -5.34
C ALA A 86 2.00 -0.69 -6.83
N LEU A 87 2.64 0.34 -7.40
CA LEU A 87 2.52 0.66 -8.82
C LEU A 87 3.06 -0.47 -9.70
N GLY A 88 4.20 -1.06 -9.32
CA GLY A 88 4.77 -2.18 -10.05
C GLY A 88 3.89 -3.44 -9.99
N ALA A 89 3.37 -3.79 -8.80
CA ALA A 89 2.42 -4.89 -8.68
C ALA A 89 1.14 -4.64 -9.51
N ALA A 90 0.53 -3.46 -9.42
CA ALA A 90 -0.62 -3.09 -10.24
C ALA A 90 -0.32 -3.24 -11.75
N ASN A 91 0.84 -2.75 -12.21
CA ASN A 91 1.26 -2.92 -13.59
C ASN A 91 1.43 -4.39 -13.98
N GLY A 92 2.00 -5.23 -13.10
CA GLY A 92 2.09 -6.67 -13.32
C GLY A 92 0.71 -7.32 -13.48
N VAL A 93 -0.27 -6.96 -12.63
CA VAL A 93 -1.66 -7.46 -12.72
C VAL A 93 -2.26 -7.10 -14.07
N LYS A 94 -2.10 -5.84 -14.50
CA LYS A 94 -2.57 -5.36 -15.79
C LYS A 94 -1.95 -6.14 -16.95
N GLN A 95 -0.63 -6.35 -16.92
CA GLN A 95 0.09 -7.09 -17.97
C GLN A 95 -0.30 -8.57 -18.02
N ALA A 96 -0.67 -9.17 -16.88
CA ALA A 96 -1.19 -10.54 -16.82
C ALA A 96 -2.66 -10.65 -17.28
N GLY A 97 -3.31 -9.53 -17.64
CA GLY A 97 -4.73 -9.50 -18.01
C GLY A 97 -5.67 -9.80 -16.84
N GLN A 98 -5.23 -9.56 -15.60
CA GLN A 98 -5.95 -9.91 -14.37
C GLN A 98 -6.54 -8.71 -13.63
N THR A 99 -6.66 -7.56 -14.29
CA THR A 99 -7.31 -6.36 -13.74
C THR A 99 -8.69 -6.70 -13.16
N GLY A 100 -8.94 -6.33 -11.90
CA GLY A 100 -10.18 -6.61 -11.20
C GLY A 100 -10.33 -8.04 -10.67
N THR A 101 -9.56 -9.01 -11.19
CA THR A 101 -9.52 -10.41 -10.74
C THR A 101 -8.50 -10.60 -9.61
N VAL A 102 -7.26 -10.18 -9.82
CA VAL A 102 -6.25 -10.12 -8.75
C VAL A 102 -6.39 -8.77 -8.07
N LYS A 103 -6.78 -8.81 -6.79
CA LYS A 103 -7.04 -7.61 -5.99
C LYS A 103 -5.76 -6.92 -5.57
N VAL A 104 -5.73 -5.60 -5.66
CA VAL A 104 -4.54 -4.81 -5.33
C VAL A 104 -4.87 -3.83 -4.23
N VAL A 105 -4.17 -3.94 -3.11
CA VAL A 105 -4.10 -2.89 -2.09
C VAL A 105 -2.77 -2.17 -2.22
N ALA A 106 -2.83 -0.87 -2.48
CA ALA A 106 -1.69 0.00 -2.66
C ALA A 106 -1.41 0.78 -1.37
N PHE A 107 -0.14 0.86 -0.99
CA PHE A 107 0.31 1.90 -0.08
C PHE A 107 0.76 3.12 -0.89
N ASP A 108 0.61 4.31 -0.31
CA ASP A 108 0.82 5.61 -0.95
C ASP A 108 -0.25 5.97 -2.02
N ALA A 109 -0.31 7.25 -2.37
CA ALA A 109 -1.37 7.80 -3.22
C ALA A 109 -0.83 8.81 -4.24
N PRO A 110 0.00 8.36 -5.22
CA PRO A 110 0.36 9.20 -6.36
C PRO A 110 -0.89 9.60 -7.16
N THR A 111 -0.79 10.67 -7.96
CA THR A 111 -1.87 11.14 -8.85
C THR A 111 -2.48 10.01 -9.70
N SER A 112 -1.65 9.09 -10.19
CA SER A 112 -2.05 7.92 -10.98
C SER A 112 -2.98 6.94 -10.26
N ILE A 113 -3.09 7.02 -8.93
CA ILE A 113 -3.96 6.14 -8.14
C ILE A 113 -5.44 6.34 -8.48
N VAL A 114 -5.83 7.56 -8.89
CA VAL A 114 -7.21 7.90 -9.25
C VAL A 114 -7.68 7.04 -10.42
N ASP A 115 -6.90 6.99 -11.50
CA ASP A 115 -7.23 6.19 -12.68
C ASP A 115 -7.14 4.69 -12.39
N ASN A 116 -6.16 4.27 -11.60
CA ASN A 116 -6.01 2.86 -11.21
C ASN A 116 -7.22 2.38 -10.39
N ILE A 117 -7.76 3.19 -9.49
CA ILE A 117 -8.99 2.89 -8.75
C ILE A 117 -10.21 2.90 -9.66
N ASN A 118 -10.35 3.92 -10.52
CA ASN A 118 -11.51 4.04 -11.40
C ASN A 118 -11.63 2.87 -12.39
N THR A 119 -10.49 2.42 -12.92
CA THR A 119 -10.39 1.26 -13.83
C THR A 119 -10.50 -0.09 -13.12
N GLY A 120 -10.46 -0.13 -11.78
CA GLY A 120 -10.50 -1.36 -10.99
C GLY A 120 -9.17 -2.12 -10.99
N LEU A 121 -8.07 -1.46 -11.35
CA LEU A 121 -6.72 -2.01 -11.25
C LEU A 121 -6.22 -2.01 -9.80
N VAL A 122 -6.61 -1.01 -9.02
CA VAL A 122 -6.36 -0.93 -7.58
C VAL A 122 -7.71 -0.88 -6.87
N ASP A 123 -7.91 -1.74 -5.88
CA ASP A 123 -9.17 -1.79 -5.11
C ASP A 123 -9.15 -0.76 -3.98
N VAL A 124 -8.02 -0.63 -3.28
CA VAL A 124 -7.84 0.31 -2.16
C VAL A 124 -6.44 0.90 -2.19
N ALA A 125 -6.33 2.20 -1.95
CA ALA A 125 -5.07 2.87 -1.65
C ALA A 125 -5.04 3.44 -0.23
N ILE A 126 -3.87 3.39 0.40
CA ILE A 126 -3.64 3.92 1.75
C ILE A 126 -2.69 5.08 1.64
N ALA A 127 -3.26 6.29 1.62
CA ALA A 127 -2.48 7.53 1.59
C ALA A 127 -1.92 7.83 2.99
N GLN A 128 -0.64 8.14 3.07
CA GLN A 128 -0.06 8.81 4.22
C GLN A 128 -0.35 10.32 4.12
N HIS A 129 -0.01 11.08 5.16
CA HIS A 129 -0.11 12.53 5.14
C HIS A 129 1.29 13.18 5.11
N PRO A 130 2.06 13.08 4.01
CA PRO A 130 3.44 13.58 3.97
C PRO A 130 3.54 15.10 4.22
N ALA A 131 2.54 15.87 3.81
CA ALA A 131 2.47 17.30 4.11
C ALA A 131 2.33 17.57 5.62
N GLU A 132 1.55 16.76 6.35
CA GLU A 132 1.46 16.86 7.82
C GLU A 132 2.79 16.49 8.48
N ILE A 133 3.46 15.44 7.99
CA ILE A 133 4.79 15.04 8.49
C ILE A 133 5.77 16.21 8.34
N GLY A 134 5.84 16.83 7.16
CA GLY A 134 6.70 17.99 6.90
C GLY A 134 6.32 19.20 7.76
N TYR A 135 5.03 19.53 7.86
CA TYR A 135 4.53 20.65 8.65
C TYR A 135 4.89 20.50 10.13
N TYR A 136 4.54 19.37 10.75
CA TYR A 136 4.87 19.12 12.15
C TYR A 136 6.38 19.01 12.38
N GLY A 137 7.14 18.51 11.41
CA GLY A 137 8.60 18.50 11.46
C GLY A 137 9.19 19.91 11.58
N VAL A 138 8.79 20.83 10.70
CA VAL A 138 9.27 22.23 10.71
C VAL A 138 8.80 22.96 11.98
N VAL A 139 7.52 22.82 12.35
CA VAL A 139 6.97 23.45 13.55
C VAL A 139 7.68 22.96 14.82
N SER A 140 7.94 21.64 14.93
CA SER A 140 8.64 21.07 16.07
C SER A 140 10.10 21.53 16.14
N ALA A 141 10.78 21.62 14.99
CA ALA A 141 12.15 22.15 14.94
C ALA A 141 12.20 23.61 15.42
N TYR A 142 11.28 24.46 14.96
CA TYR A 142 11.18 25.85 15.40
C TYR A 142 10.84 25.96 16.90
N ALA A 143 9.91 25.15 17.40
CA ALA A 143 9.55 25.11 18.81
C ALA A 143 10.77 24.79 19.68
N HIS A 144 11.56 23.78 19.30
CA HIS A 144 12.80 23.43 20.00
C HIS A 144 13.83 24.57 19.97
N LEU A 145 14.06 25.18 18.80
CA LEU A 145 14.99 26.31 18.64
C LEU A 145 14.58 27.55 19.43
N THR A 146 13.29 27.68 19.79
CA THR A 146 12.74 28.78 20.59
C THR A 146 12.50 28.41 22.07
N GLY A 147 13.05 27.29 22.53
CA GLY A 147 13.04 26.91 23.95
C GLY A 147 11.79 26.17 24.43
N HIS A 148 10.93 25.72 23.52
CA HIS A 148 9.74 24.92 23.85
C HIS A 148 10.05 23.42 23.81
N SER A 149 9.44 22.66 24.73
CA SER A 149 9.47 21.19 24.69
C SER A 149 8.58 20.67 23.55
N ILE A 150 9.01 19.57 22.91
CA ILE A 150 8.26 18.90 21.84
C ILE A 150 7.97 17.44 22.19
N PRO A 151 6.90 16.82 21.65
CA PRO A 151 6.69 15.39 21.75
C PRO A 151 7.83 14.62 21.05
N VAL A 152 8.25 13.49 21.64
CA VAL A 152 9.27 12.61 21.04
C VAL A 152 8.73 11.77 19.87
N THR A 153 7.40 11.73 19.71
CA THR A 153 6.74 11.00 18.62
C THR A 153 5.44 11.73 18.28
N ILE A 154 5.21 11.94 16.98
CA ILE A 154 3.96 12.49 16.44
C ILE A 154 3.50 11.51 15.36
N GLY A 155 2.39 10.83 15.59
CA GLY A 155 1.77 9.96 14.59
C GLY A 155 0.86 10.76 13.67
N THR A 156 1.19 10.83 12.38
CA THR A 156 0.29 11.38 11.37
C THR A 156 -0.77 10.36 10.96
N GLY A 157 -1.89 10.85 10.46
CA GLY A 157 -3.00 10.01 10.01
C GLY A 157 -2.71 9.26 8.71
N PHE A 158 -3.72 8.51 8.28
CA PHE A 158 -3.82 7.91 6.96
C PHE A 158 -5.22 8.13 6.41
N THR A 159 -5.33 8.16 5.09
CA THR A 159 -6.60 8.23 4.38
C THR A 159 -6.76 7.01 3.49
N ILE A 160 -7.85 6.27 3.69
CA ILE A 160 -8.20 5.10 2.87
C ILE A 160 -9.00 5.60 1.67
N MET A 161 -8.54 5.23 0.48
CA MET A 161 -9.10 5.64 -0.78
C MET A 161 -9.60 4.42 -1.56
N ASP A 162 -10.83 4.47 -2.02
CA ASP A 162 -11.44 3.47 -2.89
C ASP A 162 -12.36 4.14 -3.92
N LYS A 163 -12.98 3.34 -4.78
CA LYS A 163 -13.83 3.85 -5.86
C LYS A 163 -15.04 4.66 -5.37
N SER A 164 -15.49 4.44 -4.14
CA SER A 164 -16.64 5.15 -3.57
C SER A 164 -16.31 6.56 -3.10
N ASN A 165 -15.05 6.82 -2.74
CA ASN A 165 -14.66 8.07 -2.08
C ASN A 165 -13.55 8.87 -2.80
N ILE A 166 -12.89 8.31 -3.82
CA ILE A 166 -11.73 8.94 -4.49
C ILE A 166 -12.08 10.27 -5.17
N ALA A 167 -13.36 10.50 -5.50
CA ALA A 167 -13.85 11.75 -6.08
C ALA A 167 -14.23 12.83 -5.05
N ASP A 168 -14.29 12.49 -3.75
CA ASP A 168 -14.61 13.46 -2.69
C ASP A 168 -13.42 14.43 -2.51
N PRO A 169 -13.61 15.76 -2.64
CA PRO A 169 -12.57 16.76 -2.39
C PRO A 169 -11.91 16.65 -1.00
N ASN A 170 -12.63 16.14 0.00
CA ASN A 170 -12.09 15.91 1.35
C ASN A 170 -11.12 14.73 1.43
N ILE A 171 -11.17 13.82 0.44
CA ILE A 171 -10.30 12.66 0.30
C ILE A 171 -9.18 12.98 -0.69
N SER A 172 -9.52 13.51 -1.86
CA SER A 172 -8.55 13.76 -2.94
C SER A 172 -7.49 14.81 -2.59
N LYS A 173 -7.72 15.66 -1.59
CA LYS A 173 -6.70 16.56 -1.03
C LYS A 173 -5.48 15.84 -0.44
N TYR A 174 -5.59 14.54 -0.14
CA TYR A 174 -4.48 13.71 0.37
C TYR A 174 -3.72 12.97 -0.74
N LEU A 175 -4.09 13.18 -2.01
CA LEU A 175 -3.24 12.76 -3.14
C LEU A 175 -1.92 13.51 -3.08
N TYR A 176 -0.84 12.81 -3.44
CA TYR A 176 0.49 13.40 -3.38
C TYR A 176 0.68 14.37 -4.55
N SER A 177 1.35 15.49 -4.28
CA SER A 177 1.83 16.39 -5.33
C SER A 177 2.99 15.73 -6.09
N GLU A 178 3.10 16.03 -7.37
CA GLU A 178 4.30 15.70 -8.17
C GLU A 178 5.47 16.65 -7.88
#